data_AF-A0A933KTJ5-F1
#
_entry.id   AF-A0A933KTJ5-F1
#
_cell.length_a   1.000
_cell.length_b   1.000
_cell.length_c   1.000
_cell.angle_alpha   90.00
_cell.angle_beta   90.00
_cell.angle_gamma   90.00
#
_symmetry.space_group_name_H-M   'P 1'
#
loop_
_entity.id
_entity.type
_entity.pdbx_description
1 polymer ?
#
loop_
_entity_poly.entity_id
_entity_poly.type
_entity_poly.pdbx_seq_one_letter_code
_entity_poly.pdbx_strand_id
1 'polypeptide(L)'
;MRKLLIVVATGGLAWLSACGSDGNDRLTLEQFLAQGNEICVTGDAATQAATDELLATQPDAAAFAVFYADVLAPSIEGQLDDLAALAAPADIEDEVDKLLADARAALDSFSELVASDPEAAFSGDDPFADIDAQADAIGLTSCGGA
;
A
#
# COMPACT_ATOMS: atom_id res chain seq x y z
N MET A 1 53.88 1.44 8.15
CA MET A 1 54.50 2.25 9.22
C MET A 1 53.85 3.63 9.20
N ARG A 2 53.34 4.11 10.36
CA ARG A 2 53.18 5.54 10.78
C ARG A 2 52.47 6.51 9.79
N LYS A 3 51.42 7.25 10.12
CA LYS A 3 50.92 7.78 11.41
C LYS A 3 49.48 8.29 11.22
N LEU A 4 48.68 8.10 12.26
CA LEU A 4 47.45 8.84 12.58
C LEU A 4 47.65 10.36 12.51
N LEU A 5 46.64 11.08 12.04
CA LEU A 5 46.27 12.39 12.58
C LEU A 5 44.77 12.39 12.91
N ILE A 6 44.51 12.32 14.21
CA ILE A 6 43.23 12.56 14.86
C ILE A 6 43.03 14.08 14.88
N VAL A 7 41.88 14.56 14.40
CA VAL A 7 41.36 15.88 14.76
C VAL A 7 40.13 15.65 15.63
N VAL A 8 40.33 15.86 16.93
CA VAL A 8 39.27 15.99 17.94
C VAL A 8 38.64 17.36 17.75
N ALA A 9 37.35 17.40 17.39
CA ALA A 9 36.51 18.56 17.60
C ALA A 9 35.43 18.19 18.62
N THR A 10 35.67 18.61 19.85
CA THR A 10 34.74 18.61 20.98
C THR A 10 33.46 19.37 20.64
N GLY A 11 32.34 18.66 20.57
CA GLY A 11 30.99 19.19 20.57
C GLY A 11 30.10 18.26 21.39
N GLY A 12 30.01 18.53 22.69
CA GLY A 12 29.16 17.78 23.60
C GLY A 12 27.69 18.14 23.43
N LEU A 13 26.87 17.11 23.18
CA LEU A 13 25.50 16.99 23.67
C LEU A 13 25.29 15.49 23.90
N ALA A 14 25.52 15.10 25.16
CA ALA A 14 25.18 13.79 25.67
C ALA A 14 23.65 13.63 25.65
N TRP A 15 23.13 13.04 24.57
CA TRP A 15 21.82 12.41 24.61
C TRP A 15 21.97 11.03 25.24
N LEU A 16 21.95 11.01 26.57
CA LEU A 16 21.57 9.86 27.36
C LEU A 16 20.07 9.63 27.19
N SER A 17 19.67 8.98 26.10
CA SER A 17 18.36 8.32 26.03
C SER A 17 18.55 6.87 26.45
N ALA A 18 18.59 6.67 27.76
CA ALA A 18 18.40 5.37 28.36
C ALA A 18 16.90 5.02 28.32
N CYS A 19 16.54 4.05 27.49
CA CYS A 19 15.47 3.06 27.68
C CYS A 19 15.74 2.02 26.58
N GLY A 20 15.98 0.74 26.83
CA GLY A 20 15.27 -0.13 27.75
C GLY A 20 14.82 -1.31 26.88
N SER A 21 15.40 -2.49 27.15
CA SER A 21 15.11 -3.76 26.50
C SER A 21 13.62 -4.04 26.32
N ASP A 22 13.28 -4.60 25.16
CA ASP A 22 12.04 -5.35 24.85
C ASP A 22 10.71 -4.59 25.02
N GLY A 23 10.17 -4.05 23.92
CA GLY A 23 8.80 -3.53 23.93
C GLY A 23 8.36 -2.79 22.67
N ASN A 24 8.03 -3.53 21.61
CA ASN A 24 6.99 -3.16 20.64
C ASN A 24 7.14 -1.79 19.93
N ASP A 25 8.04 -1.69 18.94
CA ASP A 25 8.17 -0.57 17.97
C ASP A 25 6.95 -0.44 17.01
N ARG A 26 5.76 -0.86 17.45
CA ARG A 26 4.53 -0.78 16.64
C ARG A 26 3.89 0.59 16.81
N LEU A 27 3.31 1.09 15.73
CA LEU A 27 2.51 2.32 15.73
C LEU A 27 1.33 2.20 16.70
N THR A 28 0.81 3.32 17.19
CA THR A 28 -0.54 3.30 17.79
C THR A 28 -1.59 3.09 16.69
N LEU A 29 -2.80 2.66 17.07
CA LEU A 29 -3.93 2.56 16.12
C LEU A 29 -4.13 3.87 15.36
N GLU A 30 -4.17 5.00 16.05
CA GLU A 30 -4.34 6.33 15.42
C GLU A 30 -3.21 6.64 14.42
N GLN A 31 -1.96 6.34 14.77
CA GLN A 31 -0.82 6.56 13.87
C GLN A 31 -0.82 5.62 12.67
N PHE A 32 -1.24 4.37 12.86
CA PHE A 32 -1.38 3.40 11.78
C PHE A 32 -2.49 3.84 10.82
N LEU A 33 -3.68 4.17 11.32
CA LEU A 33 -4.79 4.61 10.48
C LEU A 33 -4.49 5.92 9.74
N ALA A 34 -3.80 6.87 10.38
CA ALA A 34 -3.40 8.11 9.72
C ALA A 34 -2.42 7.84 8.57
N GLN A 35 -1.39 7.02 8.78
CA GLN A 35 -0.41 6.70 7.74
C GLN A 35 -0.98 5.78 6.66
N GLY A 36 -1.77 4.78 7.04
CA GLY A 36 -2.42 3.85 6.11
C GLY A 36 -3.40 4.57 5.18
N ASN A 37 -4.23 5.47 5.72
CA ASN A 37 -5.13 6.28 4.88
C ASN A 37 -4.36 7.24 3.96
N GLU A 38 -3.24 7.82 4.39
CA GLU A 38 -2.42 8.68 3.52
C GLU A 38 -1.79 7.89 2.35
N ILE A 39 -1.34 6.65 2.59
CA ILE A 39 -0.86 5.73 1.55
C ILE A 39 -1.98 5.52 0.52
N CYS A 40 -3.18 5.21 0.99
CA CYS A 40 -4.31 4.94 0.11
C CYS A 40 -4.78 6.19 -0.65
N VAL A 41 -4.85 7.36 -0.01
CA VAL A 41 -5.15 8.64 -0.71
C VAL A 41 -4.14 8.91 -1.82
N THR A 42 -2.85 8.67 -1.55
CA THR A 42 -1.79 8.88 -2.54
C THR A 42 -1.90 7.89 -3.70
N GLY A 43 -2.19 6.63 -3.38
CA GLY A 43 -2.41 5.58 -4.36
C GLY A 43 -3.63 5.84 -5.25
N ASP A 44 -4.78 6.14 -4.65
CA ASP A 44 -6.02 6.49 -5.33
C ASP A 44 -5.84 7.68 -6.27
N ALA A 45 -5.13 8.72 -5.82
CA ALA A 45 -4.85 9.88 -6.68
C ALA A 45 -4.00 9.51 -7.90
N ALA A 46 -3.02 8.60 -7.74
CA ALA A 46 -2.17 8.15 -8.82
C ALA A 46 -2.93 7.24 -9.81
N THR A 47 -3.71 6.29 -9.30
CA THR A 47 -4.50 5.36 -10.13
C THR A 47 -5.66 6.06 -10.83
N GLN A 48 -6.34 7.00 -10.17
CA GLN A 48 -7.43 7.79 -10.76
C GLN A 48 -6.91 8.67 -11.91
N ALA A 49 -5.79 9.37 -11.72
CA ALA A 49 -5.20 10.18 -12.80
C ALA A 49 -4.83 9.31 -14.01
N ALA A 50 -4.21 8.16 -13.78
CA ALA A 50 -3.83 7.25 -14.87
C ALA A 50 -5.06 6.63 -15.56
N THR A 51 -6.11 6.32 -14.80
CA THR A 51 -7.38 5.79 -15.32
C THR A 51 -8.12 6.84 -16.15
N ASP A 52 -8.19 8.09 -15.68
CA ASP A 52 -8.78 9.21 -16.42
C ASP A 52 -8.06 9.45 -17.76
N GLU A 53 -6.72 9.39 -17.76
CA GLU A 53 -5.91 9.47 -18.98
C GLU A 53 -6.24 8.34 -19.97
N LEU A 54 -6.39 7.11 -19.48
CA LEU A 54 -6.79 5.98 -20.31
C LEU A 54 -8.19 6.19 -20.88
N LEU A 55 -9.18 6.51 -20.03
CA LEU A 55 -10.59 6.65 -20.43
C LEU A 55 -10.80 7.77 -21.45
N ALA A 56 -10.01 8.84 -21.40
CA ALA A 56 -10.02 9.90 -22.40
C ALA A 56 -9.71 9.40 -23.83
N THR A 57 -9.06 8.24 -23.96
CA THR A 57 -8.75 7.60 -25.24
C THR A 57 -9.86 6.68 -25.76
N GLN A 58 -10.91 6.42 -24.97
CA GLN A 58 -11.91 5.38 -25.22
C GLN A 58 -11.26 4.00 -25.45
N PRO A 59 -10.62 3.43 -24.40
CA PRO A 59 -9.85 2.20 -24.54
C PRO A 59 -10.76 1.02 -24.91
N ASP A 60 -10.21 0.06 -25.62
CA ASP A 60 -10.80 -1.27 -25.74
C ASP A 60 -10.24 -2.19 -24.63
N ALA A 61 -10.76 -3.42 -24.55
CA ALA A 61 -10.33 -4.40 -23.56
C ALA A 61 -8.83 -4.73 -23.64
N ALA A 62 -8.23 -4.67 -24.84
CA ALA A 62 -6.80 -4.92 -24.99
C ALA A 62 -5.95 -3.76 -24.44
N ALA A 63 -6.37 -2.52 -24.70
CA ALA A 63 -5.75 -1.34 -24.11
C ALA A 63 -5.89 -1.33 -22.57
N PHE A 64 -7.06 -1.73 -22.06
CA PHE A 64 -7.26 -1.92 -20.62
C PHE A 64 -6.32 -2.98 -20.04
N ALA A 65 -6.17 -4.14 -20.68
CA ALA A 65 -5.31 -5.20 -20.18
C ALA A 65 -3.83 -4.76 -20.06
N VAL A 66 -3.34 -4.00 -21.04
CA VAL A 66 -1.99 -3.41 -21.00
C VAL A 66 -1.89 -2.39 -19.87
N PHE A 67 -2.84 -1.47 -19.77
CA PHE A 67 -2.88 -0.48 -18.70
C PHE A 67 -2.91 -1.13 -17.32
N TYR A 68 -3.74 -2.17 -17.16
CA TYR A 68 -3.86 -2.90 -15.92
C TYR A 68 -2.51 -3.52 -15.51
N ALA A 69 -1.88 -4.26 -16.43
CA ALA A 69 -0.63 -4.96 -16.15
C ALA A 69 0.56 -4.02 -15.91
N ASP A 70 0.63 -2.90 -16.64
CA ASP A 70 1.78 -2.01 -16.62
C ASP A 70 1.66 -0.87 -15.59
N VAL A 71 0.43 -0.53 -15.17
CA VAL A 71 0.15 0.64 -14.34
C VAL A 71 -0.67 0.29 -13.11
N LEU A 72 -1.87 -0.25 -13.28
CA LEU A 72 -2.82 -0.37 -12.17
C LEU A 72 -2.39 -1.43 -11.16
N ALA A 73 -2.10 -2.65 -11.60
CA ALA A 73 -1.71 -3.74 -10.71
C ALA A 73 -0.41 -3.42 -9.94
N PRO A 74 0.69 -2.96 -10.56
CA PRO A 74 1.90 -2.57 -9.83
C PRO A 74 1.66 -1.44 -8.82
N SER A 75 0.75 -0.50 -9.12
CA SER A 75 0.39 0.57 -8.19
C SER A 75 -0.37 0.05 -6.97
N ILE A 76 -1.25 -0.93 -7.15
CA ILE A 76 -1.96 -1.57 -6.03
C ILE A 76 -1.00 -2.43 -5.21
N GLU A 77 -0.13 -3.22 -5.85
CA GLU A 77 0.91 -3.99 -5.14
C GLU A 77 1.79 -3.10 -4.25
N GLY A 78 2.22 -1.96 -4.77
CA GLY A 78 3.02 -1.00 -4.01
C GLY A 78 2.30 -0.46 -2.78
N GLN A 79 1.00 -0.15 -2.89
CA GLN A 79 0.20 0.29 -1.74
C GLN A 79 0.06 -0.80 -0.68
N LEU A 80 -0.15 -2.06 -1.09
CA LEU A 80 -0.24 -3.19 -0.17
C LEU A 80 1.09 -3.46 0.53
N ASP A 81 2.22 -3.28 -0.16
CA ASP A 81 3.54 -3.39 0.43
C ASP A 81 3.85 -2.24 1.41
N ASP A 82 3.48 -1.01 1.07
CA ASP A 82 3.64 0.16 1.95
C ASP A 82 2.77 0.03 3.21
N LEU A 83 1.54 -0.45 3.07
CA LEU A 83 0.63 -0.70 4.19
C LEU A 83 1.17 -1.81 5.11
N ALA A 84 1.68 -2.90 4.53
CA ALA A 84 2.32 -3.98 5.29
C ALA A 84 3.56 -3.48 6.06
N ALA A 85 4.34 -2.58 5.45
CA ALA A 85 5.55 -2.03 6.06
C ALA A 85 5.27 -1.15 7.29
N LEU A 86 4.05 -0.63 7.47
CA LEU A 86 3.67 0.12 8.66
C LEU A 86 3.65 -0.72 9.94
N ALA A 87 3.59 -2.06 9.82
CA ALA A 87 3.48 -3.01 10.93
C ALA A 87 2.32 -2.66 11.88
N ALA A 88 1.15 -3.22 11.58
CA ALA A 88 -0.08 -2.95 12.31
C ALA A 88 0.06 -3.16 13.83
N PRO A 89 -0.63 -2.35 14.65
CA PRO A 89 -0.65 -2.57 16.09
C PRO A 89 -1.32 -3.91 16.43
N ALA A 90 -0.91 -4.50 17.55
CA ALA A 90 -1.31 -5.85 17.95
C ALA A 90 -2.83 -6.04 18.17
N ASP A 91 -3.59 -4.96 18.30
CA ASP A 91 -5.04 -4.97 18.47
C ASP A 91 -5.81 -5.18 17.15
N ILE A 92 -5.18 -4.89 16.01
CA ILE A 92 -5.77 -5.05 14.66
C ILE A 92 -4.87 -5.80 13.67
N GLU A 93 -3.76 -6.39 14.14
CA GLU A 93 -2.76 -7.05 13.29
C GLU A 93 -3.38 -8.19 12.47
N ASP A 94 -4.19 -9.04 13.10
CA ASP A 94 -4.84 -10.16 12.42
C ASP A 94 -5.82 -9.68 11.33
N GLU A 95 -6.55 -8.59 11.59
CA GLU A 95 -7.48 -8.01 10.63
C GLU A 95 -6.75 -7.33 9.45
N VAL A 96 -5.64 -6.64 9.72
CA VAL A 96 -4.80 -6.04 8.67
C VAL A 96 -4.12 -7.11 7.83
N ASP A 97 -3.57 -8.15 8.45
CA ASP A 97 -2.93 -9.27 7.74
C ASP A 97 -3.94 -9.99 6.85
N LYS A 98 -5.17 -10.19 7.33
CA LYS A 98 -6.26 -10.75 6.54
C LYS A 98 -6.62 -9.83 5.37
N LEU A 99 -6.79 -8.53 5.60
CA LEU A 99 -7.06 -7.54 4.54
C LEU A 99 -6.00 -7.61 3.45
N LEU A 100 -4.71 -7.56 3.83
CA LEU A 100 -3.58 -7.61 2.90
C LEU A 100 -3.54 -8.93 2.11
N ALA A 101 -3.78 -10.06 2.77
CA ALA A 101 -3.82 -11.36 2.12
C ALA A 101 -4.97 -11.47 1.12
N ASP A 102 -6.17 -11.03 1.50
CA ASP A 102 -7.33 -11.07 0.62
C ASP A 102 -7.19 -10.09 -0.54
N ALA A 103 -6.64 -8.89 -0.32
CA ALA A 103 -6.37 -7.92 -1.37
C ALA A 103 -5.38 -8.45 -2.41
N ARG A 104 -4.30 -9.11 -1.97
CA ARG A 104 -3.35 -9.78 -2.87
C ARG A 104 -4.02 -10.90 -3.66
N ALA A 105 -4.83 -11.73 -3.00
CA ALA A 105 -5.55 -12.81 -3.68
C ALA A 105 -6.56 -12.29 -4.71
N ALA A 106 -7.25 -11.19 -4.41
CA ALA A 106 -8.16 -10.52 -5.34
C ALA A 106 -7.39 -9.94 -6.54
N LEU A 107 -6.24 -9.30 -6.29
CA LEU A 107 -5.38 -8.75 -7.34
C LEU A 107 -4.83 -9.85 -8.26
N ASP A 108 -4.37 -10.97 -7.70
CA ASP A 108 -3.90 -12.13 -8.46
C ASP A 108 -5.05 -12.72 -9.31
N SER A 109 -6.21 -12.93 -8.70
CA SER A 109 -7.38 -13.48 -9.40
C SER A 109 -7.85 -12.58 -10.52
N PHE A 110 -7.83 -11.26 -10.32
CA PHE A 110 -8.20 -10.30 -11.35
C PHE A 110 -7.14 -10.21 -12.44
N SER A 111 -5.85 -10.32 -12.11
CA SER A 111 -4.77 -10.43 -13.09
C SER A 111 -4.93 -11.65 -14.00
N GLU A 112 -5.33 -12.80 -13.44
CA GLU A 112 -5.65 -13.99 -14.22
C GLU A 112 -6.87 -13.77 -15.13
N LEU A 113 -7.90 -13.06 -14.64
CA LEU A 113 -9.07 -12.71 -15.46
C LEU A 113 -8.68 -11.76 -16.61
N VAL A 114 -7.92 -10.70 -16.35
CA VAL A 114 -7.43 -9.77 -17.37
C VAL A 114 -6.61 -10.49 -18.44
N ALA A 115 -5.78 -11.45 -18.06
CA ALA A 115 -4.96 -12.21 -18.99
C ALA A 115 -5.76 -13.23 -19.82
N SER A 116 -6.83 -13.80 -19.26
CA SER A 116 -7.58 -14.90 -19.90
C SER A 116 -8.84 -14.45 -20.64
N ASP A 117 -9.54 -13.45 -20.12
CA ASP A 117 -10.75 -12.84 -20.69
C ASP A 117 -10.80 -11.33 -20.39
N PRO A 118 -10.01 -10.53 -21.13
CA PRO A 118 -9.95 -9.09 -20.90
C PRO A 118 -11.28 -8.38 -21.15
N GLU A 119 -12.17 -8.93 -21.97
CA GLU A 119 -13.52 -8.36 -22.21
C GLU A 119 -14.39 -8.53 -20.96
N ALA A 120 -14.33 -9.69 -20.32
CA ALA A 120 -15.00 -9.92 -19.04
C ALA A 120 -14.42 -9.05 -17.93
N ALA A 121 -13.09 -8.89 -17.87
CA ALA A 121 -12.44 -7.99 -16.91
C ALA A 121 -12.86 -6.52 -17.11
N PHE A 122 -12.94 -6.08 -18.37
CA PHE A 122 -13.25 -4.70 -18.73
C PHE A 122 -14.72 -4.31 -18.48
N SER A 123 -15.64 -5.27 -18.49
CA SER A 123 -17.08 -5.03 -18.33
C SER A 123 -17.68 -5.59 -17.03
N GLY A 124 -16.84 -6.21 -16.19
CA GLY A 124 -17.24 -6.86 -14.97
C GLY A 124 -17.51 -5.90 -13.81
N ASP A 125 -18.00 -6.47 -12.71
CA ASP A 125 -18.12 -5.78 -11.44
C ASP A 125 -16.73 -5.53 -10.82
N ASP A 126 -16.66 -4.59 -9.88
CA ASP A 126 -15.44 -4.29 -9.13
C ASP A 126 -14.95 -5.53 -8.35
N PRO A 127 -13.73 -6.03 -8.62
CA PRO A 127 -13.16 -7.18 -7.94
C PRO A 127 -12.72 -6.91 -6.49
N PHE A 128 -12.69 -5.64 -6.05
CA PHE A 128 -12.20 -5.23 -4.74
C PHE A 128 -13.28 -4.79 -3.74
N ALA A 129 -14.57 -4.80 -4.11
CA ALA A 129 -15.66 -4.35 -3.23
C ALA A 129 -15.68 -5.02 -1.83
N ASP A 130 -15.34 -6.31 -1.73
CA ASP A 130 -15.23 -7.01 -0.44
C ASP A 130 -13.99 -6.60 0.36
N ILE A 131 -12.93 -6.14 -0.30
CA ILE A 131 -11.70 -5.61 0.30
C ILE A 131 -11.96 -4.20 0.83
N ASP A 132 -12.68 -3.38 0.09
CA ASP A 132 -13.09 -2.03 0.51
C ASP A 132 -13.90 -2.09 1.80
N ALA A 133 -14.87 -3.01 1.87
CA ALA A 133 -15.65 -3.24 3.08
C ALA A 133 -14.80 -3.70 4.26
N GLN A 134 -13.74 -4.48 4.03
CA GLN A 134 -12.79 -4.89 5.07
C GLN A 134 -11.94 -3.72 5.55
N ALA A 135 -11.44 -2.90 4.63
CA ALA A 135 -10.65 -1.71 4.95
C ALA A 135 -11.47 -0.69 5.76
N ASP A 136 -12.71 -0.43 5.35
CA ASP A 136 -13.65 0.41 6.07
C ASP A 136 -13.90 -0.08 7.50
N ALA A 137 -14.10 -1.39 7.66
CA ALA A 137 -14.41 -1.99 8.97
C ALA A 137 -13.28 -1.79 9.99
N ILE A 138 -12.02 -1.64 9.55
CA ILE A 138 -10.86 -1.41 10.42
C ILE A 138 -10.41 0.05 10.46
N GLY A 139 -11.10 0.96 9.76
CA GLY A 139 -10.84 2.40 9.78
C GLY A 139 -9.86 2.89 8.70
N LEU A 140 -9.51 2.04 7.73
CA LEU A 140 -8.77 2.40 6.52
C LEU A 140 -9.73 2.90 5.43
N THR A 141 -10.54 3.91 5.77
CA THR A 141 -11.66 4.40 4.94
C THR A 141 -11.25 5.09 3.64
N SER A 142 -9.96 5.36 3.47
CA SER A 142 -9.42 5.93 2.24
C SER A 142 -8.89 4.88 1.27
N CYS A 143 -8.95 3.59 1.60
CA CYS A 143 -8.45 2.50 0.75
C CYS A 143 -9.51 1.85 -0.15
N GLY A 144 -10.79 2.21 0.01
CA GLY A 144 -11.92 1.68 -0.78
C GLY A 144 -12.64 2.73 -1.64
N GLY A 145 -11.87 3.67 -2.21
CA GLY A 145 -12.41 4.87 -2.88
C GLY A 145 -12.26 4.91 -4.40
N ALA A 146 -11.67 3.88 -5.01
CA ALA A 146 -11.33 3.87 -6.44
C ALA A 146 -12.51 3.49 -7.35
#